data_AF-A0A846CA16-F1
#
_entry.id   AF-A0A846CA16-F1
#
_cell.length_a   1.000
_cell.length_b   1.000
_cell.length_c   1.000
_cell.angle_alpha   90.00
_cell.angle_beta   90.00
_cell.angle_gamma   90.00
#
_symmetry.space_group_name_H-M   'P 1'
#
loop_
_entity.id
_entity.type
_entity.pdbx_description
1 polymer ?
#
loop_
_entity_poly.entity_id
_entity_poly.type
_entity_poly.pdbx_seq_one_letter_code
_entity_poly.pdbx_strand_id
1 'polypeptide(L)'
;MPSQKEFVEQAIEALKNIDPNNPESAPLASYLYIADRRLSEYLDQLREFTKLQNPTPSESKMGGELLEQIAFLAFQGLKGATSFKSFQSPGPQYDLLVSGDQAAWLHVCNLLYLKENQRGIVVEAKAIKDRLPDKQFARLCSIMELNLSSTVGLGVFFTLNGASGFPKKDSSRQRSISDCRLRQVLFHAKTQKFIVVLDKNDIFELGKNGSLIQILVRKIRDLCELSGLPTPSISEYEEIDLPNHLKPLYENPSS
;
A
#
# COMPACT_ATOMS: atom_id res chain seq x y z
N MET A 1 37.44 10.54 15.78
CA MET A 1 36.32 9.56 15.75
C MET A 1 35.41 9.91 16.91
N PRO A 2 34.09 10.04 16.71
CA PRO A 2 33.17 10.28 17.81
C PRO A 2 33.30 9.14 18.83
N SER A 3 33.21 9.48 20.12
CA SER A 3 33.15 8.50 21.19
C SER A 3 31.86 7.68 21.09
N GLN A 4 31.84 6.47 21.64
CA GLN A 4 30.64 5.63 21.67
C GLN A 4 29.44 6.36 22.30
N LYS A 5 29.68 7.20 23.29
CA LYS A 5 28.64 7.99 23.97
C LYS A 5 28.06 9.05 23.03
N GLU A 6 28.89 9.80 22.31
CA GLU A 6 28.45 10.77 21.31
C GLU A 6 27.67 10.12 20.17
N PHE A 7 28.06 8.91 19.75
CA PHE A 7 27.30 8.16 18.75
C PHE A 7 25.91 7.77 19.26
N VAL A 8 25.80 7.31 20.51
CA VAL A 8 24.51 6.96 21.13
C VAL A 8 23.63 8.20 21.28
N GLU A 9 24.17 9.33 21.73
CA GLU A 9 23.43 10.59 21.86
C GLU A 9 22.95 11.09 20.49
N GLN A 10 23.79 11.07 19.46
CA GLN A 10 23.41 11.41 18.09
C GLN A 10 22.36 10.45 17.51
N ALA A 11 22.47 9.15 17.80
CA ALA A 11 21.48 8.17 17.37
C ALA A 11 20.13 8.37 18.05
N ILE A 12 20.11 8.65 19.36
CA ILE A 12 18.87 8.97 20.10
C ILE A 12 18.25 10.26 19.56
N GLU A 13 19.04 11.29 19.30
CA GLU A 13 18.52 12.55 18.76
C GLU A 13 18.02 12.41 17.32
N ALA A 14 18.70 11.63 16.49
CA ALA A 14 18.22 11.27 15.15
C ALA A 14 16.92 10.44 15.21
N LEU A 15 16.80 9.53 16.18
CA LEU A 15 15.59 8.74 16.46
C LEU A 15 14.44 9.57 17.05
N LYS A 16 14.70 10.73 17.65
CA LYS A 16 13.63 11.69 18.02
C LYS A 16 13.12 12.47 16.81
N ASN A 17 14.00 12.73 15.83
CA ASN A 17 13.65 13.44 14.58
C ASN A 17 13.00 12.53 13.53
N ILE A 18 13.21 11.22 13.65
CA ILE A 18 12.52 10.19 12.88
C ILE A 18 11.58 9.53 13.87
N ASP A 19 10.31 9.90 13.95
CA ASP A 19 9.38 9.11 14.76
C ASP A 19 9.31 7.70 14.14
N PRO A 20 9.91 6.68 14.79
CA PRO A 20 9.97 5.33 14.23
C PRO A 20 8.59 4.64 14.28
N ASN A 21 7.65 5.23 15.03
CA ASN A 21 6.25 4.83 15.12
C ASN A 21 5.35 5.72 14.26
N ASN A 22 5.86 6.78 13.63
CA ASN A 22 5.18 7.51 12.59
C ASN A 22 5.57 6.91 11.22
N PRO A 23 4.75 5.99 10.69
CA PRO A 23 5.01 5.34 9.41
C PRO A 23 5.00 6.29 8.21
N GLU A 24 4.65 7.55 8.41
CA GLU A 24 4.63 8.59 7.40
C GLU A 24 5.81 9.56 7.48
N SER A 25 6.75 9.37 8.42
CA SER A 25 7.94 10.24 8.48
C SER A 25 8.66 10.21 7.13
N ALA A 26 8.59 11.35 6.43
CA ALA A 26 9.05 11.47 5.05
C ALA A 26 10.50 10.97 4.84
N PRO A 27 11.44 11.16 5.80
CA PRO A 27 12.79 10.60 5.69
C PRO A 27 12.85 9.06 5.73
N LEU A 28 12.12 8.41 6.65
CA LEU A 28 12.15 6.94 6.78
C LEU A 28 11.45 6.28 5.59
N ALA A 29 10.28 6.78 5.19
CA ALA A 29 9.57 6.28 4.02
C ALA A 29 10.46 6.40 2.77
N SER A 30 11.09 7.56 2.56
CA SER A 30 12.00 7.80 1.42
C SER A 30 13.24 6.89 1.43
N TYR A 31 13.71 6.48 2.60
CA TYR A 31 14.80 5.51 2.72
C TYR A 31 14.35 4.08 2.40
N LEU A 32 13.15 3.69 2.84
CA LEU A 32 12.61 2.34 2.68
C LEU A 32 12.04 2.07 1.29
N TYR A 33 11.69 3.12 0.54
CA TYR A 33 11.23 3.01 -0.84
C TYR A 33 11.92 4.02 -1.75
N ILE A 34 12.70 3.51 -2.70
CA ILE A 34 13.32 4.30 -3.76
C ILE A 34 12.60 3.94 -5.06
N ALA A 35 11.94 4.92 -5.68
CA ALA A 35 11.23 4.67 -6.94
C ALA A 35 12.22 4.27 -8.04
N ASP A 36 11.94 3.15 -8.72
CA ASP A 36 12.75 2.74 -9.87
C ASP A 36 12.63 3.80 -10.97
N ARG A 37 13.77 4.27 -11.50
CA ARG A 37 13.81 5.30 -12.55
C ARG A 37 12.92 4.99 -13.76
N ARG A 38 12.75 3.70 -14.07
CA ARG A 38 11.93 3.22 -15.20
C ARG A 38 10.44 3.43 -14.96
N LEU A 39 9.98 3.57 -13.71
CA LEU A 39 8.56 3.79 -13.41
C LEU A 39 8.01 5.01 -14.13
N SER A 40 8.81 6.08 -14.27
CA SER A 40 8.37 7.31 -14.95
C SER A 40 7.81 7.03 -16.35
N GLU A 41 8.53 6.27 -17.16
CA GLU A 41 8.13 5.89 -18.53
C GLU A 41 6.85 5.06 -18.54
N TYR A 42 6.74 4.04 -17.70
CA TYR A 42 5.55 3.19 -17.63
C TYR A 42 4.33 3.94 -17.09
N LEU A 43 4.52 4.85 -16.13
CA LEU A 43 3.45 5.71 -15.63
C LEU A 43 2.94 6.66 -16.72
N ASP A 44 3.82 7.20 -17.56
CA ASP A 44 3.41 8.03 -18.70
C ASP A 44 2.64 7.21 -19.74
N GLN A 45 3.09 5.99 -20.07
CA GLN A 45 2.31 5.07 -20.92
C GLN A 45 0.93 4.76 -20.31
N LEU A 46 0.85 4.59 -18.99
CA LEU A 46 -0.41 4.31 -18.32
C LEU A 46 -1.35 5.52 -18.36
N ARG A 47 -0.82 6.74 -18.28
CA ARG A 47 -1.62 7.97 -18.47
C ARG A 47 -2.25 7.97 -19.86
N GLU A 48 -1.48 7.69 -20.91
CA GLU A 48 -2.02 7.61 -22.27
C GLU A 48 -3.08 6.51 -22.41
N PHE A 49 -2.81 5.32 -21.86
CA PHE A 49 -3.80 4.24 -21.84
C PHE A 49 -5.11 4.66 -21.17
N THR A 50 -5.05 5.39 -20.05
CA THR A 50 -6.26 5.84 -19.33
C THR A 50 -7.09 6.89 -20.07
N LYS A 51 -6.60 7.43 -21.19
CA LYS A 51 -7.37 8.35 -22.06
C LYS A 51 -8.21 7.60 -23.10
N LEU A 52 -7.96 6.30 -23.32
CA LEU A 52 -8.74 5.48 -24.24
C LEU A 52 -10.16 5.26 -23.69
N GLN A 53 -11.19 5.62 -24.47
CA GLN A 53 -12.58 5.45 -24.04
C GLN A 53 -13.09 4.00 -24.18
N ASN A 54 -12.66 3.30 -25.23
CA ASN A 54 -13.04 1.93 -25.53
C ASN A 54 -11.83 1.17 -26.08
N PRO A 55 -10.87 0.78 -25.23
CA PRO A 55 -9.71 0.01 -25.67
C PRO A 55 -10.15 -1.30 -26.31
N THR A 56 -9.52 -1.65 -27.42
CA THR A 56 -9.63 -2.96 -28.06
C THR A 56 -9.14 -4.08 -27.11
N PRO A 57 -9.44 -5.36 -27.41
CA PRO A 57 -8.92 -6.47 -26.61
C PRO A 57 -7.37 -6.48 -26.52
N SER A 58 -6.68 -6.11 -27.59
CA SER A 58 -5.21 -6.01 -27.61
C SER A 58 -4.71 -4.88 -26.71
N GLU A 59 -5.31 -3.69 -26.80
CA GLU A 59 -4.96 -2.56 -25.94
C GLU A 59 -5.28 -2.86 -24.47
N SER A 60 -6.40 -3.52 -24.19
CA SER A 60 -6.76 -3.94 -22.83
C SER A 60 -5.75 -4.93 -22.25
N LYS A 61 -5.26 -5.87 -23.07
CA LYS A 61 -4.18 -6.79 -22.69
C LYS A 61 -2.89 -6.04 -22.39
N MET A 62 -2.49 -5.10 -23.25
CA MET A 62 -1.32 -4.24 -23.01
C MET A 62 -1.47 -3.41 -21.74
N GLY A 63 -2.68 -2.90 -21.44
CA GLY A 63 -2.96 -2.20 -20.19
C GLY A 63 -2.80 -3.08 -18.95
N GLY A 64 -3.14 -4.37 -19.06
CA GLY A 64 -2.86 -5.38 -18.03
C GLY A 64 -1.37 -5.61 -17.82
N GLU A 65 -0.65 -5.91 -18.90
CA GLU A 65 0.81 -6.12 -18.90
C GLU A 65 1.54 -4.89 -18.34
N LEU A 66 1.10 -3.68 -18.69
CA LEU A 66 1.64 -2.42 -18.20
C LEU A 66 1.45 -2.27 -16.67
N LEU A 67 0.28 -2.64 -16.16
CA LEU A 67 -0.02 -2.55 -14.73
C LEU A 67 0.79 -3.56 -13.91
N GLU A 68 1.02 -4.77 -14.47
CA GLU A 68 1.92 -5.77 -13.88
C GLU A 68 3.37 -5.27 -13.82
N GLN A 69 3.85 -4.64 -14.90
CA GLN A 69 5.19 -4.04 -14.96
C GLN A 69 5.36 -2.93 -13.91
N ILE A 70 4.38 -2.03 -13.79
CA ILE A 70 4.39 -0.97 -12.79
C ILE A 70 4.40 -1.56 -11.38
N ALA A 71 3.56 -2.57 -11.11
CA ALA A 71 3.54 -3.24 -9.81
C ALA A 71 4.90 -3.87 -9.50
N PHE A 72 5.50 -4.59 -10.45
CA PHE A 72 6.82 -5.19 -10.26
C PHE A 72 7.89 -4.14 -9.93
N LEU A 73 7.98 -3.06 -10.70
CA LEU A 73 8.96 -2.00 -10.48
C LEU A 73 8.72 -1.25 -9.17
N ALA A 74 7.46 -1.04 -8.78
CA ALA A 74 7.11 -0.43 -7.51
C ALA A 74 7.60 -1.29 -6.34
N PHE A 75 7.35 -2.59 -6.34
CA PHE A 75 7.82 -3.44 -5.25
C PHE A 75 9.34 -3.69 -5.29
N GLN A 76 9.97 -3.65 -6.47
CA GLN A 76 11.43 -3.73 -6.60
C GLN A 76 12.14 -2.58 -5.89
N GLY A 77 11.50 -1.41 -5.77
CA GLY A 77 12.03 -0.26 -5.06
C GLY A 77 12.03 -0.38 -3.53
N LEU A 78 11.41 -1.43 -2.95
CA LEU A 78 11.40 -1.65 -1.51
C LEU A 78 12.74 -2.14 -1.01
N LYS A 79 13.28 -1.44 -0.01
CA LYS A 79 14.57 -1.78 0.58
C LYS A 79 14.48 -3.05 1.41
N GLY A 80 15.42 -3.97 1.17
CA GLY A 80 15.50 -5.25 1.87
C GLY A 80 14.65 -6.37 1.27
N ALA A 81 13.82 -6.09 0.26
CA ALA A 81 13.19 -7.13 -0.53
C ALA A 81 14.26 -7.89 -1.35
N THR A 82 14.25 -9.22 -1.28
CA THR A 82 15.28 -10.09 -1.89
C THR A 82 14.70 -11.19 -2.77
N SER A 83 13.39 -11.48 -2.67
CA SER A 83 12.71 -12.45 -3.52
C SER A 83 11.51 -11.83 -4.21
N PHE A 84 11.48 -11.99 -5.54
CA PHE A 84 10.41 -11.54 -6.40
C PHE A 84 10.00 -12.73 -7.28
N LYS A 85 8.81 -13.29 -7.04
CA LYS A 85 8.28 -14.40 -7.80
C LYS A 85 7.08 -13.91 -8.60
N SER A 86 7.26 -13.77 -9.90
CA SER A 86 6.17 -13.56 -10.86
C SER A 86 5.84 -14.86 -11.55
N PHE A 87 4.58 -15.04 -11.93
CA PHE A 87 4.12 -16.27 -12.53
C PHE A 87 3.36 -16.01 -13.82
N GLN A 88 3.75 -16.69 -14.91
CA GLN A 88 3.16 -16.52 -16.25
C GLN A 88 2.42 -17.75 -16.77
N SER A 89 2.27 -18.81 -15.97
CA SER A 89 1.68 -20.06 -16.46
C SER A 89 0.14 -20.05 -16.44
N PRO A 90 -0.56 -21.06 -16.97
CA PRO A 90 -2.02 -21.15 -16.93
C PRO A 90 -2.62 -21.44 -15.53
N GLY A 91 -1.77 -21.81 -14.56
CA GLY A 91 -2.16 -22.22 -13.21
C GLY A 91 -1.69 -21.41 -11.98
N PRO A 92 -0.85 -20.36 -12.04
CA PRO A 92 -0.51 -19.57 -10.88
C PRO A 92 -1.66 -18.65 -10.50
N GLN A 93 -1.81 -18.46 -9.21
CA GLN A 93 -3.04 -17.91 -8.65
C GLN A 93 -3.03 -16.38 -8.56
N TYR A 94 -1.85 -15.74 -8.62
CA TYR A 94 -1.56 -14.30 -8.41
C TYR A 94 -0.34 -13.82 -9.21
N ASP A 95 -0.21 -12.51 -9.43
CA ASP A 95 0.73 -11.92 -10.42
C ASP A 95 2.17 -11.75 -9.89
N LEU A 96 2.32 -11.37 -8.60
CA LEU A 96 3.62 -11.17 -7.96
C LEU A 96 3.59 -11.54 -6.48
N LEU A 97 4.65 -12.18 -6.00
CA LEU A 97 4.93 -12.39 -4.57
C LEU A 97 6.31 -11.81 -4.23
N VAL A 98 6.33 -10.99 -3.19
CA VAL A 98 7.50 -10.25 -2.70
C VAL A 98 7.81 -10.68 -1.29
N SER A 99 9.09 -10.95 -1.01
CA SER A 99 9.58 -11.16 0.35
C SER A 99 11.02 -10.68 0.50
N GLY A 100 11.45 -10.49 1.73
CA GLY A 100 12.80 -10.11 2.08
C GLY A 100 13.26 -10.74 3.39
N ASP A 101 14.56 -10.68 3.62
CA ASP A 101 15.25 -11.24 4.78
C ASP A 101 16.24 -10.26 5.43
N GLN A 102 16.37 -9.05 4.88
CA GLN A 102 17.25 -8.00 5.40
C GLN A 102 16.57 -7.17 6.50
N ALA A 103 17.36 -6.50 7.35
CA ALA A 103 16.85 -5.64 8.41
C ALA A 103 15.88 -4.55 7.90
N ALA A 104 16.16 -3.96 6.74
CA ALA A 104 15.25 -2.98 6.11
C ALA A 104 13.87 -3.58 5.79
N TRP A 105 13.82 -4.86 5.39
CA TRP A 105 12.54 -5.56 5.15
C TRP A 105 11.75 -5.74 6.44
N LEU A 106 12.43 -6.03 7.55
CA LEU A 106 11.79 -6.11 8.86
C LEU A 106 11.13 -4.78 9.24
N HIS A 107 11.81 -3.66 8.96
CA HIS A 107 11.23 -2.34 9.16
C HIS A 107 10.00 -2.10 8.27
N VAL A 108 10.06 -2.45 6.98
CA VAL A 108 8.88 -2.39 6.09
C VAL A 108 7.74 -3.21 6.67
N CYS A 109 7.99 -4.45 7.09
CA CYS A 109 6.98 -5.32 7.68
C CYS A 109 6.37 -4.75 8.97
N ASN A 110 7.20 -4.17 9.84
CA ASN A 110 6.74 -3.58 11.10
C ASN A 110 5.86 -2.36 10.86
N LEU A 111 6.24 -1.48 9.94
CA LEU A 111 5.42 -0.31 9.56
C LEU A 111 4.07 -0.71 8.96
N LEU A 112 4.03 -1.86 8.28
CA LEU A 112 2.82 -2.42 7.68
C LEU A 112 2.08 -3.39 8.63
N TYR A 113 2.47 -3.45 9.91
CA TYR A 113 1.88 -4.32 10.93
C TYR A 113 1.83 -5.81 10.55
N LEU A 114 2.81 -6.29 9.76
CA LEU A 114 2.89 -7.69 9.35
C LEU A 114 3.51 -8.54 10.45
N LYS A 115 2.89 -9.69 10.73
CA LYS A 115 3.41 -10.65 11.73
C LYS A 115 4.75 -11.21 11.28
N GLU A 116 5.61 -11.56 12.23
CA GLU A 116 6.96 -12.05 11.99
C GLU A 116 7.03 -13.25 11.05
N ASN A 117 6.09 -14.18 11.16
CA ASN A 117 6.00 -15.33 10.26
C ASN A 117 5.29 -15.02 8.92
N GLN A 118 4.56 -13.91 8.80
CA GLN A 118 3.73 -13.57 7.64
C GLN A 118 4.24 -12.30 6.94
N ARG A 119 5.52 -12.31 6.57
CA ARG A 119 6.21 -11.14 6.02
C ARG A 119 6.16 -11.02 4.49
N GLY A 120 5.43 -11.88 3.80
CA GLY A 120 5.26 -11.82 2.35
C GLY A 120 4.17 -10.83 1.94
N ILE A 121 4.36 -10.21 0.77
CA ILE A 121 3.37 -9.36 0.11
C ILE A 121 2.98 -10.01 -1.22
N VAL A 122 1.69 -10.31 -1.39
CA VAL A 122 1.14 -10.80 -2.67
C VAL A 122 0.45 -9.66 -3.40
N VAL A 123 0.64 -9.59 -4.72
CA VAL A 123 0.14 -8.50 -5.56
C VAL A 123 -0.63 -9.07 -6.75
N GLU A 124 -1.74 -8.41 -7.06
CA GLU A 124 -2.63 -8.69 -8.19
C GLU A 124 -2.89 -7.40 -8.96
N ALA A 125 -2.48 -7.35 -10.22
CA ALA A 125 -2.76 -6.28 -11.16
C ALA A 125 -3.99 -6.63 -12.00
N LYS A 126 -4.98 -5.73 -12.04
CA LYS A 126 -6.23 -5.92 -12.76
C LYS A 126 -6.62 -4.63 -13.49
N ALA A 127 -6.28 -4.59 -14.78
CA ALA A 127 -6.72 -3.57 -15.72
C ALA A 127 -8.13 -3.91 -16.23
N ILE A 128 -9.15 -3.49 -15.48
CA ILE A 128 -10.57 -3.71 -15.80
C ILE A 128 -11.30 -2.38 -15.95
N LYS A 129 -12.31 -2.34 -16.83
CA LYS A 129 -13.10 -1.13 -17.11
C LYS A 129 -13.94 -0.67 -15.92
N ASP A 130 -14.46 -1.63 -15.15
CA ASP A 130 -15.26 -1.38 -13.96
C ASP A 130 -14.42 -1.49 -12.67
N ARG A 131 -15.06 -1.27 -11.52
CA ARG A 131 -14.44 -1.52 -10.21
C ARG A 131 -14.23 -3.03 -10.01
N LEU A 132 -13.19 -3.39 -9.25
CA LEU A 132 -12.91 -4.78 -8.90
C LEU A 132 -14.14 -5.44 -8.24
N PRO A 133 -14.65 -6.54 -8.83
CA PRO A 133 -15.80 -7.24 -8.29
C PRO A 133 -15.40 -8.17 -7.15
N ASP A 134 -16.35 -8.42 -6.23
CA ASP A 134 -16.14 -9.25 -5.04
C ASP A 134 -15.55 -10.63 -5.35
N LYS A 135 -15.94 -11.26 -6.46
CA LYS A 135 -15.39 -12.56 -6.88
C LYS A 135 -13.87 -12.57 -7.03
N GLN A 136 -13.28 -11.49 -7.59
CA GLN A 136 -11.83 -11.40 -7.73
C GLN A 136 -11.15 -11.11 -6.39
N PHE A 137 -11.77 -10.27 -5.56
CA PHE A 137 -11.28 -9.99 -4.21
C PHE A 137 -11.29 -11.26 -3.33
N ALA A 138 -12.40 -12.01 -3.38
CA ALA A 138 -12.57 -13.29 -2.70
C ALA A 138 -11.52 -14.31 -3.10
N ARG A 139 -11.15 -14.35 -4.38
CA ARG A 139 -10.10 -15.24 -4.87
C ARG A 139 -8.76 -14.93 -4.18
N LEU A 140 -8.37 -13.66 -4.07
CA LEU A 140 -7.13 -13.30 -3.36
C LEU A 140 -7.20 -13.63 -1.87
N CYS A 141 -8.33 -13.39 -1.21
CA CYS A 141 -8.55 -13.84 0.17
C CYS A 141 -8.30 -15.35 0.32
N SER A 142 -8.89 -16.16 -0.56
CA SER A 142 -8.74 -17.63 -0.53
C SER A 142 -7.29 -18.07 -0.76
N ILE A 143 -6.58 -17.44 -1.69
CA ILE A 143 -5.15 -17.71 -1.94
C ILE A 143 -4.33 -17.43 -0.68
N MET A 144 -4.54 -16.26 -0.07
CA MET A 144 -3.82 -15.86 1.14
C MET A 144 -4.16 -16.73 2.35
N GLU A 145 -5.39 -17.25 2.42
CA GLU A 145 -5.84 -18.11 3.52
C GLU A 145 -5.37 -19.56 3.36
N LEU A 146 -5.37 -20.10 2.14
CA LEU A 146 -5.14 -21.52 1.89
C LEU A 146 -3.71 -21.82 1.40
N ASN A 147 -3.21 -21.03 0.45
CA ASN A 147 -1.96 -21.31 -0.25
C ASN A 147 -0.77 -20.56 0.36
N LEU A 148 -1.01 -19.38 0.92
CA LEU A 148 0.02 -18.49 1.49
C LEU A 148 -0.24 -18.19 2.98
N SER A 149 -0.93 -19.11 3.65
CA SER A 149 -1.45 -18.97 5.02
C SER A 149 -0.35 -18.59 6.03
N SER A 150 0.81 -19.23 5.92
CA SER A 150 1.91 -19.11 6.87
C SER A 150 2.97 -18.09 6.48
N THR A 151 2.94 -17.52 5.27
CA THR A 151 4.03 -16.71 4.74
C THR A 151 3.63 -15.28 4.37
N VAL A 152 2.37 -15.04 3.99
CA VAL A 152 1.91 -13.75 3.49
C VAL A 152 0.97 -13.07 4.48
N GLY A 153 1.24 -11.80 4.78
CA GLY A 153 0.45 -10.96 5.67
C GLY A 153 -0.30 -9.83 4.94
N LEU A 154 0.13 -9.47 3.73
CA LEU A 154 -0.45 -8.38 2.95
C LEU A 154 -0.77 -8.81 1.52
N GLY A 155 -2.00 -8.54 1.09
CA GLY A 155 -2.43 -8.59 -0.31
C GLY A 155 -2.60 -7.18 -0.87
N VAL A 156 -2.22 -6.97 -2.12
CA VAL A 156 -2.32 -5.66 -2.77
C VAL A 156 -2.95 -5.81 -4.14
N PHE A 157 -4.06 -5.12 -4.38
CA PHE A 157 -4.64 -4.98 -5.71
C PHE A 157 -4.16 -3.69 -6.36
N PHE A 158 -3.64 -3.79 -7.58
CA PHE A 158 -3.44 -2.66 -8.49
C PHE A 158 -4.61 -2.64 -9.47
N THR A 159 -5.40 -1.56 -9.47
CA THR A 159 -6.52 -1.43 -10.40
C THR A 159 -6.86 0.03 -10.64
N LEU A 160 -7.28 0.41 -11.85
CA LEU A 160 -7.48 1.83 -12.17
C LEU A 160 -8.74 2.42 -11.52
N ASN A 161 -9.77 1.61 -11.28
CA ASN A 161 -11.08 2.09 -10.85
C ASN A 161 -11.40 1.78 -9.37
N GLY A 162 -10.41 1.27 -8.62
CA GLY A 162 -10.59 0.76 -7.27
C GLY A 162 -11.49 -0.48 -7.22
N ALA A 163 -12.02 -0.80 -6.03
CA ALA A 163 -12.85 -1.98 -5.80
C ALA A 163 -14.29 -1.63 -5.37
N SER A 164 -15.24 -2.53 -5.64
CA SER A 164 -16.64 -2.37 -5.20
C SER A 164 -16.77 -2.22 -3.67
N GLY A 165 -17.75 -1.45 -3.21
CA GLY A 165 -17.94 -1.17 -1.78
C GLY A 165 -16.95 -0.18 -1.15
N PHE A 166 -15.87 0.22 -1.84
CA PHE A 166 -14.97 1.28 -1.35
C PHE A 166 -15.54 2.68 -1.64
N PRO A 167 -15.20 3.71 -0.85
CA PRO A 167 -15.55 5.10 -1.12
C PRO A 167 -15.07 5.58 -2.50
N LYS A 168 -15.73 6.60 -3.06
CA LYS A 168 -15.29 7.31 -4.27
C LYS A 168 -14.69 8.66 -3.87
N LYS A 169 -13.84 9.22 -4.73
CA LYS A 169 -13.10 10.48 -4.47
C LYS A 169 -13.99 11.65 -4.02
N ASP A 170 -15.23 11.70 -4.52
CA ASP A 170 -16.18 12.78 -4.22
C ASP A 170 -17.47 12.27 -3.53
N SER A 171 -17.44 11.08 -2.93
CA SER A 171 -18.60 10.58 -2.20
C SER A 171 -18.65 11.11 -0.77
N SER A 172 -19.86 11.42 -0.30
CA SER A 172 -20.11 11.60 1.13
C SER A 172 -19.65 10.38 1.94
N ARG A 173 -19.30 10.59 3.20
CA ARG A 173 -18.92 9.52 4.14
C ARG A 173 -19.92 8.37 4.07
N GLN A 174 -19.42 7.17 3.74
CA GLN A 174 -20.22 5.95 3.70
C GLN A 174 -20.54 5.50 5.13
N ARG A 175 -21.82 5.23 5.40
CA ARG A 175 -22.30 4.73 6.71
C ARG A 175 -22.54 3.22 6.73
N SER A 176 -22.35 2.56 5.60
CA SER A 176 -22.51 1.11 5.42
C SER A 176 -21.42 0.58 4.51
N ILE A 177 -20.99 -0.65 4.74
CA ILE A 177 -20.01 -1.36 3.91
C ILE A 177 -20.69 -2.48 3.12
N SER A 178 -20.23 -2.72 1.88
CA SER A 178 -20.72 -3.80 1.01
C SER A 178 -19.57 -4.41 0.20
N ASP A 179 -19.87 -5.51 -0.51
CA ASP A 179 -19.00 -6.12 -1.53
C ASP A 179 -17.55 -6.33 -1.05
N CYS A 180 -16.55 -5.93 -1.86
CA CYS A 180 -15.14 -6.10 -1.52
C CYS A 180 -14.77 -5.43 -0.19
N ARG A 181 -15.37 -4.29 0.17
CA ARG A 181 -15.05 -3.60 1.43
C ARG A 181 -15.56 -4.39 2.64
N LEU A 182 -16.77 -4.93 2.58
CA LEU A 182 -17.25 -5.84 3.63
C LEU A 182 -16.36 -7.09 3.73
N ARG A 183 -15.98 -7.67 2.59
CA ARG A 183 -15.09 -8.84 2.56
C ARG A 183 -13.71 -8.52 3.14
N GLN A 184 -13.14 -7.36 2.82
CA GLN A 184 -11.87 -6.89 3.36
C GLN A 184 -11.90 -6.87 4.91
N VAL A 185 -12.96 -6.28 5.48
CA VAL A 185 -13.14 -6.20 6.94
C VAL A 185 -13.27 -7.59 7.57
N LEU A 186 -14.15 -8.44 7.02
CA LEU A 186 -14.35 -9.80 7.54
C LEU A 186 -13.10 -10.65 7.43
N PHE A 187 -12.37 -10.55 6.31
CA PHE A 187 -11.11 -11.25 6.10
C PHE A 187 -10.05 -10.83 7.11
N HIS A 188 -9.91 -9.52 7.34
CA HIS A 188 -8.98 -8.99 8.33
C HIS A 188 -9.35 -9.44 9.74
N ALA A 189 -10.61 -9.32 10.14
CA ALA A 189 -11.08 -9.76 11.46
C ALA A 189 -10.77 -11.24 11.71
N LYS A 190 -11.01 -12.10 10.71
CA LYS A 190 -10.77 -13.55 10.79
C LYS A 190 -9.29 -13.93 10.80
N THR A 191 -8.47 -13.32 9.94
CA THR A 191 -7.12 -13.81 9.64
C THR A 191 -6.01 -12.94 10.22
N GLN A 192 -6.34 -11.71 10.63
CA GLN A 192 -5.39 -10.66 11.02
C GLN A 192 -4.41 -10.30 9.88
N LYS A 193 -4.80 -10.55 8.62
CA LYS A 193 -4.05 -10.17 7.42
C LYS A 193 -4.70 -8.95 6.78
N PHE A 194 -3.93 -8.21 5.99
CA PHE A 194 -4.40 -7.02 5.29
C PHE A 194 -4.58 -7.32 3.80
N ILE A 195 -5.60 -6.74 3.19
CA ILE A 195 -5.68 -6.61 1.73
C ILE A 195 -5.96 -5.14 1.45
N VAL A 196 -5.19 -4.49 0.59
CA VAL A 196 -5.38 -3.09 0.21
C VAL A 196 -5.57 -2.94 -1.29
N VAL A 197 -6.17 -1.83 -1.70
CA VAL A 197 -6.45 -1.51 -3.10
C VAL A 197 -5.76 -0.19 -3.43
N LEU A 198 -4.85 -0.23 -4.39
CA LEU A 198 -4.21 0.93 -4.99
C LEU A 198 -4.97 1.29 -6.25
N ASP A 199 -5.63 2.45 -6.23
CA ASP A 199 -6.36 2.97 -7.36
C ASP A 199 -5.48 3.81 -8.30
N LYS A 200 -6.06 4.36 -9.37
CA LYS A 200 -5.35 5.20 -10.34
C LYS A 200 -4.53 6.33 -9.70
N ASN A 201 -5.05 7.00 -8.66
CA ASN A 201 -4.33 8.09 -8.03
C ASN A 201 -3.12 7.56 -7.25
N ASP A 202 -3.33 6.50 -6.46
CA ASP A 202 -2.25 5.86 -5.72
C ASP A 202 -1.13 5.39 -6.65
N ILE A 203 -1.49 4.76 -7.78
CA ILE A 203 -0.55 4.24 -8.77
C ILE A 203 0.32 5.36 -9.36
N PHE A 204 -0.26 6.52 -9.66
CA PHE A 204 0.51 7.63 -10.23
C PHE A 204 1.43 8.33 -9.23
N GLU A 205 1.26 8.11 -7.94
CA GLU A 205 2.14 8.65 -6.91
C GLU A 205 3.42 7.82 -6.72
N LEU A 206 3.46 6.57 -7.22
CA LEU A 206 4.58 5.64 -7.08
C LEU A 206 5.90 6.11 -7.70
N GLY A 207 5.87 7.16 -8.53
CA GLY A 207 7.09 7.77 -9.07
C GLY A 207 7.94 8.53 -8.05
N LYS A 208 7.46 8.69 -6.80
CA LYS A 208 8.14 9.45 -5.74
C LYS A 208 8.75 8.52 -4.68
N ASN A 209 9.94 8.83 -4.18
CA ASN A 209 10.51 8.11 -3.03
C ASN A 209 9.55 8.16 -1.84
N GLY A 210 9.50 7.07 -1.06
CA GLY A 210 8.61 6.91 0.09
C GLY A 210 7.13 6.70 -0.21
N SER A 211 6.65 7.03 -1.42
CA SER A 211 5.22 7.00 -1.74
C SER A 211 4.56 5.63 -1.53
N LEU A 212 5.19 4.53 -1.96
CA LEU A 212 4.62 3.19 -1.78
C LEU A 212 4.39 2.86 -0.31
N ILE A 213 5.35 3.18 0.57
CA ILE A 213 5.24 2.95 2.01
C ILE A 213 4.08 3.78 2.58
N GLN A 214 4.07 5.08 2.28
CA GLN A 214 3.03 6.00 2.77
C GLN A 214 1.63 5.59 2.32
N ILE A 215 1.47 5.17 1.06
CA ILE A 215 0.21 4.67 0.52
C ILE A 215 -0.24 3.42 1.27
N LEU A 216 0.64 2.41 1.40
CA LEU A 216 0.28 1.14 2.04
C LEU A 216 -0.13 1.35 3.51
N VAL A 217 0.64 2.15 4.24
CA VAL A 217 0.38 2.55 5.63
C VAL A 217 -0.99 3.21 5.75
N ARG A 218 -1.27 4.23 4.92
CA ARG A 218 -2.57 4.92 4.94
C ARG A 218 -3.73 3.99 4.63
N LYS A 219 -3.57 3.07 3.68
CA LYS A 219 -4.63 2.09 3.32
C LYS A 219 -4.87 1.07 4.43
N ILE A 220 -3.82 0.68 5.16
CA ILE A 220 -3.93 -0.19 6.34
C ILE A 220 -4.62 0.56 7.48
N ARG A 221 -4.21 1.80 7.76
CA ARG A 221 -4.82 2.68 8.76
C ARG A 221 -6.31 2.90 8.50
N ASP A 222 -6.69 3.18 7.26
CA ASP A 222 -8.11 3.30 6.86
C ASP A 222 -8.92 2.03 7.14
N LEU A 223 -8.35 0.84 6.96
CA LEU A 223 -9.02 -0.42 7.28
C LEU A 223 -9.19 -0.59 8.80
N CYS A 224 -8.23 -0.13 9.61
CA CYS A 224 -8.33 -0.16 11.07
C CYS A 224 -9.34 0.86 11.60
N GLU A 225 -9.39 2.06 11.03
CA GLU A 225 -10.25 3.16 11.48
C GLU A 225 -11.66 3.12 10.90
N LEU A 226 -11.82 2.53 9.70
CA LEU A 226 -13.08 2.47 8.95
C LEU A 226 -13.77 3.83 8.82
N SER A 227 -13.00 4.85 8.45
CA SER A 227 -13.47 6.24 8.35
C SER A 227 -14.72 6.40 7.45
N GLY A 228 -14.87 5.54 6.44
CA GLY A 228 -15.92 5.63 5.42
C GLY A 228 -15.68 6.77 4.40
N LEU A 229 -14.51 7.41 4.45
CA LEU A 229 -14.06 8.43 3.51
C LEU A 229 -13.03 7.84 2.53
N PRO A 230 -12.88 8.42 1.33
CA PRO A 230 -11.76 8.06 0.47
C PRO A 230 -10.43 8.38 1.17
N THR A 231 -9.43 7.53 0.99
CA THR A 231 -8.07 7.83 1.48
C THR A 231 -7.54 9.05 0.71
N PRO A 232 -7.19 10.17 1.36
CA PRO A 232 -6.71 11.40 0.69
C PRO A 232 -5.36 11.15 0.01
N SER A 233 -4.95 11.90 -1.01
CA SER A 233 -3.61 11.72 -1.62
C SER A 233 -2.44 11.96 -0.64
N ILE A 234 -1.20 11.55 -0.96
CA ILE A 234 -0.04 11.82 -0.07
C ILE A 234 0.09 13.32 0.22
N SER A 235 -0.15 14.17 -0.78
CA SER A 235 -0.04 15.63 -0.64
C SER A 235 -1.16 16.29 0.15
N GLU A 236 -2.32 15.64 0.27
CA GLU A 236 -3.50 16.18 0.96
C GLU A 236 -3.66 15.61 2.37
N TYR A 237 -2.79 14.67 2.76
CA TYR A 237 -2.85 14.08 4.10
C TYR A 237 -2.26 15.03 5.14
N GLU A 238 -3.01 15.25 6.21
CA GLU A 238 -2.58 16.02 7.38
C GLU A 238 -2.89 15.19 8.63
N GLU A 239 -1.84 14.75 9.35
CA GLU A 239 -2.00 14.08 10.64
C GLU A 239 -2.38 15.12 11.69
N ILE A 240 -3.62 15.04 12.19
CA ILE A 240 -4.11 15.93 13.23
C ILE A 240 -4.02 15.19 14.57
N ASP A 241 -2.90 15.35 15.28
CA ASP A 241 -2.70 14.75 16.62
C ASP A 241 -3.75 15.22 17.62
N LEU A 242 -4.12 16.51 17.58
CA LEU A 242 -5.23 17.06 18.34
C LEU A 242 -6.05 18.04 17.48
N PRO A 243 -7.38 17.93 17.50
CA PRO A 243 -8.27 18.95 16.96
C PRO A 243 -7.94 20.34 17.50
N ASN A 244 -8.11 21.38 16.68
CA ASN A 244 -7.74 22.76 17.05
C ASN A 244 -8.40 23.26 18.33
N HIS A 245 -9.60 22.79 18.67
CA HIS A 245 -10.28 23.15 19.91
C HIS A 245 -9.73 22.44 21.15
N LEU A 246 -8.98 21.35 20.97
CA LEU A 246 -8.34 20.58 22.04
C LEU A 246 -6.85 20.90 22.21
N LYS A 247 -6.17 21.42 21.16
CA LYS A 247 -4.77 21.88 21.25
C LYS A 247 -4.50 22.80 22.45
N PRO A 248 -5.33 23.82 22.76
CA PRO A 248 -5.09 24.69 23.91
C PRO A 248 -5.14 23.96 25.25
N LEU A 249 -5.96 22.90 25.37
CA LEU A 249 -6.10 22.11 26.59
C LEU A 249 -4.89 21.19 26.84
N TYR A 250 -4.23 20.76 25.76
CA TYR A 250 -3.04 19.91 25.81
C TYR A 250 -1.75 20.72 26.00
N GLU A 251 -1.63 21.86 25.32
CA GLU A 251 -0.45 22.74 25.39
C GLU A 251 -0.41 23.58 26.67
N ASN A 252 -1.57 23.84 27.30
CA ASN A 252 -1.67 24.48 28.60
C ASN A 252 -2.42 23.57 29.59
N PRO A 253 -1.78 22.53 30.15
CA PRO A 253 -2.42 21.59 31.08
C PRO A 253 -2.68 22.20 32.48
N SER A 254 -2.76 23.52 32.61
CA SER A 254 -2.92 24.23 33.88
C SER A 254 -3.85 25.43 33.74
N SER A 255 -5.15 25.16 33.87
CA SER A 255 -6.14 26.05 34.47
C SER A 255 -7.06 25.22 35.34
#